data_AF-A0A0D1YBS5-F1
#
_entry.id   AF-A0A0D1YBS5-F1
#
_cell.length_a   1.000
_cell.length_b   1.000
_cell.length_c   1.000
_cell.angle_alpha   90.00
_cell.angle_beta   90.00
_cell.angle_gamma   90.00
#
_symmetry.space_group_name_H-M   'P 1'
#
loop_
_entity.id
_entity.type
_entity.pdbx_description
1 polymer ?
#
loop_
_entity_poly.entity_id
_entity_poly.type
_entity_poly.pdbx_seq_one_letter_code
_entity_poly.pdbx_strand_id
1 'polypeptide(L)'
;MDLVTPTLPPLPPSLPAEYLRTRNVQKEADETKFELLNKEIDALNNPLLEPLLPAEDDDTIRNSERDISSAAFRETNAELGVKEGESYENLARAQALVWFTKLEERFEERSTKLRADALSYSLQHVIGRTNPTRFNEYLQARARLRYHYHSVRQVMRMKKAYVEKKEKEEEVIESRRALSYGEKVMKWQAMVMSRRKRHASYLASVKARRASKGAQKRTGAEQRTGSDQRVGTDDSGP
;
A
#
# COMPACT_ATOMS: atom_id res chain seq x y z
N MET A 1 59.75 19.65 -4.63
CA MET A 1 58.91 19.63 -3.41
C MET A 1 57.49 19.77 -3.91
N ASP A 2 57.00 18.71 -4.52
CA ASP A 2 55.91 18.79 -5.46
C ASP A 2 54.61 18.47 -4.72
N LEU A 3 53.64 19.36 -4.84
CA LEU A 3 52.39 19.26 -4.10
C LEU A 3 51.55 18.12 -4.68
N VAL A 4 51.68 16.94 -4.08
CA VAL A 4 50.86 15.76 -4.41
C VAL A 4 49.40 16.07 -4.07
N THR A 5 48.64 16.47 -5.08
CA THR A 5 47.19 16.70 -4.97
C THR A 5 46.51 15.41 -4.49
N PRO A 6 45.81 15.40 -3.35
CA PRO A 6 45.18 14.19 -2.85
C PRO A 6 43.96 13.83 -3.70
N THR A 7 44.14 12.87 -4.62
CA THR A 7 43.05 12.31 -5.43
C THR A 7 41.98 11.73 -4.51
N LEU A 8 40.81 12.37 -4.47
CA LEU A 8 39.67 11.87 -3.71
C LEU A 8 39.22 10.51 -4.28
N PRO A 9 38.90 9.52 -3.43
CA PRO A 9 38.32 8.27 -3.91
C PRO A 9 36.97 8.55 -4.58
N PRO A 10 36.59 7.77 -5.61
CA PRO A 10 35.30 7.94 -6.27
C PRO A 10 34.16 7.75 -5.26
N LEU A 11 33.11 8.56 -5.40
CA LEU A 11 31.89 8.40 -4.62
C LEU A 11 31.31 6.99 -4.84
N PRO A 12 30.80 6.31 -3.80
CA PRO A 12 30.08 5.06 -3.98
C PRO A 12 28.88 5.32 -4.91
N PRO A 13 28.56 4.42 -5.85
CA PRO A 13 27.42 4.60 -6.74
C PRO A 13 26.14 4.70 -5.91
N SER A 14 25.38 5.78 -6.09
CA SER A 14 24.02 5.88 -5.57
C SER A 14 23.22 4.65 -6.02
N LEU A 15 22.44 4.03 -5.12
CA LEU A 15 21.55 2.91 -5.46
C LEU A 15 20.82 3.21 -6.79
N PRO A 16 20.99 2.39 -7.83
CA PRO A 16 20.56 2.74 -9.16
C PRO A 16 19.04 2.99 -9.17
N ALA A 17 18.61 4.08 -9.80
CA ALA A 17 17.22 4.52 -9.77
C ALA A 17 16.24 3.44 -10.27
N GLU A 18 16.72 2.53 -11.11
CA GLU A 18 16.04 1.33 -11.57
C GLU A 18 15.58 0.41 -10.43
N TYR A 19 16.38 0.25 -9.36
CA TYR A 19 16.05 -0.61 -8.22
C TYR A 19 14.92 -0.05 -7.35
N LEU A 20 14.83 1.29 -7.24
CA LEU A 20 13.68 1.95 -6.62
C LEU A 20 12.45 1.90 -7.53
N ARG A 21 12.65 1.99 -8.85
CA ARG A 21 11.58 1.89 -9.85
C ARG A 21 10.92 0.51 -9.86
N THR A 22 11.70 -0.58 -9.85
CA THR A 22 11.17 -1.95 -9.79
C THR A 22 10.47 -2.25 -8.48
N ARG A 23 11.01 -1.80 -7.33
CA ARG A 23 10.35 -1.91 -6.01
C ARG A 23 8.99 -1.23 -5.96
N ASN A 24 8.86 -0.03 -6.55
CA ASN A 24 7.57 0.67 -6.63
C ASN A 24 6.58 -0.05 -7.55
N VAL A 25 7.00 -0.45 -8.75
CA VAL A 25 6.15 -1.19 -9.71
C VAL A 25 5.63 -2.51 -9.10
N GLN A 26 6.46 -3.27 -8.38
CA GLN A 26 6.00 -4.49 -7.73
C GLN A 26 4.99 -4.20 -6.60
N LYS A 27 5.15 -3.10 -5.86
CA LYS A 27 4.20 -2.70 -4.83
C LYS A 27 2.84 -2.30 -5.43
N GLU A 28 2.85 -1.53 -6.51
CA GLU A 28 1.64 -1.15 -7.25
C GLU A 28 0.93 -2.38 -7.84
N ALA A 29 1.68 -3.37 -8.34
CA ALA A 29 1.14 -4.65 -8.80
C ALA A 29 0.53 -5.50 -7.66
N ASP A 30 1.20 -5.60 -6.52
CA ASP A 30 0.70 -6.31 -5.34
C ASP A 30 -0.58 -5.64 -4.76
N GLU A 31 -0.64 -4.30 -4.76
CA GLU A 31 -1.79 -3.54 -4.26
C GLU A 31 -2.99 -3.62 -5.22
N THR A 32 -2.78 -3.52 -6.53
CA THR A 32 -3.86 -3.73 -7.53
C THR A 32 -4.37 -5.17 -7.56
N LYS A 33 -3.49 -6.18 -7.44
CA LYS A 33 -3.88 -7.59 -7.28
C LYS A 33 -4.74 -7.79 -6.01
N PHE A 34 -4.38 -7.13 -4.91
CA PHE A 34 -5.17 -7.18 -3.68
C PHE A 34 -6.55 -6.54 -3.85
N GLU A 35 -6.65 -5.38 -4.51
CA GLU A 35 -7.95 -4.76 -4.82
C GLU A 35 -8.86 -5.65 -5.67
N LEU A 36 -8.32 -6.28 -6.72
CA LEU A 36 -9.07 -7.20 -7.59
C LEU A 36 -9.61 -8.39 -6.77
N LEU A 37 -8.78 -8.99 -5.93
CA LEU A 37 -9.18 -10.10 -5.05
C LEU A 37 -10.30 -9.72 -4.08
N ASN A 38 -10.32 -8.48 -3.54
CA ASN A 38 -11.45 -8.02 -2.73
C ASN A 38 -12.74 -7.94 -3.58
N LYS A 39 -12.67 -7.32 -4.76
CA LYS A 39 -13.83 -7.20 -5.69
C LYS A 39 -14.38 -8.56 -6.11
N GLU A 40 -13.52 -9.56 -6.32
CA GLU A 40 -13.95 -10.93 -6.63
C GLU A 40 -14.58 -11.64 -5.42
N ILE A 41 -14.04 -11.49 -4.20
CA ILE A 41 -14.68 -12.00 -2.97
C ILE A 41 -16.07 -11.38 -2.80
N ASP A 42 -16.19 -10.07 -2.99
CA ASP A 42 -17.46 -9.35 -2.82
C ASP A 42 -18.50 -9.77 -3.88
N ALA A 43 -18.08 -10.16 -5.09
CA ALA A 43 -18.95 -10.75 -6.12
C ALA A 43 -19.28 -12.25 -5.89
N LEU A 44 -18.48 -12.96 -5.07
CA LEU A 44 -18.76 -14.33 -4.64
C LEU A 44 -19.69 -14.40 -3.42
N ASN A 45 -19.80 -13.32 -2.65
CA ASN A 45 -20.89 -13.15 -1.70
C ASN A 45 -22.17 -12.76 -2.46
N ASN A 46 -23.24 -13.55 -2.33
CA ASN A 46 -24.55 -13.22 -2.87
C ASN A 46 -25.64 -13.81 -1.95
N PRO A 47 -26.41 -12.95 -1.24
CA PRO A 47 -27.39 -13.39 -0.25
C PRO A 47 -28.60 -14.13 -0.85
N LEU A 48 -28.75 -14.16 -2.18
CA LEU A 48 -29.76 -14.95 -2.88
C LEU A 48 -29.32 -16.40 -3.16
N LEU A 49 -28.00 -16.68 -3.10
CA LEU A 49 -27.43 -18.00 -3.38
C LEU A 49 -26.88 -18.69 -2.12
N GLU A 50 -26.45 -17.90 -1.12
CA GLU A 50 -25.95 -18.44 0.16
C GLU A 50 -26.98 -19.32 0.90
N PRO A 51 -28.29 -19.00 0.97
CA PRO A 51 -29.28 -19.86 1.63
C PRO A 51 -29.60 -21.17 0.89
N LEU A 52 -29.04 -21.39 -0.30
CA LEU A 52 -29.30 -22.58 -1.13
C LEU A 52 -28.28 -23.71 -0.87
N LEU A 53 -27.16 -23.41 -0.20
CA LEU A 53 -26.19 -24.41 0.24
C LEU A 53 -26.52 -24.80 1.69
N PRO A 54 -26.65 -26.09 2.04
CA PRO A 54 -26.83 -26.51 3.43
C PRO A 54 -25.68 -26.02 4.32
N ALA A 55 -25.99 -25.62 5.56
CA ALA A 55 -24.95 -25.14 6.50
C ALA A 55 -23.88 -26.21 6.79
N GLU A 56 -24.27 -27.49 6.82
CA GLU A 56 -23.38 -28.64 6.97
C GLU A 56 -22.40 -28.77 5.78
N ASP A 57 -22.87 -28.49 4.55
CA ASP A 57 -22.03 -28.46 3.35
C ASP A 57 -21.05 -27.27 3.38
N ASP A 58 -21.51 -26.07 3.77
CA ASP A 58 -20.67 -24.86 3.80
C ASP A 58 -19.55 -24.97 4.85
N ASP A 59 -19.85 -25.46 6.06
CA ASP A 59 -18.81 -25.72 7.08
C ASP A 59 -17.90 -26.92 6.71
N THR A 60 -18.41 -27.96 6.03
CA THR A 60 -17.56 -29.05 5.50
C THR A 60 -16.59 -28.52 4.43
N ILE A 61 -17.08 -27.69 3.51
CA ILE A 61 -16.28 -27.01 2.49
C ILE A 61 -15.24 -26.09 3.14
N ARG A 62 -15.65 -25.26 4.10
CA ARG A 62 -14.78 -24.35 4.84
C ARG A 62 -13.62 -25.08 5.54
N ASN A 63 -13.89 -26.20 6.18
CA ASN A 63 -12.87 -27.02 6.84
C ASN A 63 -11.92 -27.66 5.81
N SER A 64 -12.45 -28.23 4.72
CA SER A 64 -11.60 -28.82 3.66
C SER A 64 -10.71 -27.78 2.95
N GLU A 65 -11.21 -26.59 2.59
CA GLU A 65 -10.36 -25.55 2.00
C GLU A 65 -9.33 -24.99 3.01
N ARG A 66 -9.64 -24.98 4.31
CA ARG A 66 -8.67 -24.65 5.36
C ARG A 66 -7.55 -25.70 5.42
N ASP A 67 -7.88 -26.98 5.45
CA ASP A 67 -6.89 -28.06 5.54
C ASP A 67 -6.02 -28.14 4.29
N ILE A 68 -6.59 -27.90 3.11
CA ILE A 68 -5.87 -27.78 1.84
C ILE A 68 -4.96 -26.54 1.83
N SER A 69 -5.41 -25.41 2.36
CA SER A 69 -4.57 -24.21 2.53
C SER A 69 -3.37 -24.55 3.43
N SER A 70 -3.60 -25.22 4.56
CA SER A 70 -2.57 -25.69 5.49
C SER A 70 -1.68 -26.81 4.93
N ALA A 71 -2.13 -27.58 3.92
CA ALA A 71 -1.27 -28.47 3.16
C ALA A 71 -0.31 -27.67 2.26
N ALA A 72 -0.82 -26.72 1.47
CA ALA A 72 0.01 -25.87 0.60
C ALA A 72 1.07 -25.07 1.36
N PHE A 73 0.76 -24.56 2.57
CA PHE A 73 1.76 -23.96 3.47
C PHE A 73 2.86 -24.97 3.87
N ARG A 74 2.50 -26.19 4.28
CA ARG A 74 3.46 -27.24 4.69
C ARG A 74 4.33 -27.72 3.53
N GLU A 75 3.76 -27.89 2.34
CA GLU A 75 4.50 -28.25 1.14
C GLU A 75 5.49 -27.16 0.72
N THR A 76 5.09 -25.88 0.79
CA THR A 76 5.99 -24.75 0.45
C THR A 76 7.10 -24.58 1.51
N ASN A 77 6.82 -24.89 2.77
CA ASN A 77 7.84 -25.00 3.82
C ASN A 77 8.86 -26.10 3.50
N ALA A 78 8.39 -27.31 3.16
CA ALA A 78 9.24 -28.45 2.84
C ALA A 78 10.09 -28.22 1.58
N GLU A 79 9.51 -27.64 0.52
CA GLU A 79 10.18 -27.30 -0.74
C GLU A 79 11.37 -26.33 -0.53
N LEU A 80 11.28 -25.46 0.48
CA LEU A 80 12.30 -24.45 0.79
C LEU A 80 13.08 -24.73 2.09
N GLY A 81 12.99 -25.95 2.63
CA GLY A 81 13.80 -26.41 3.77
C GLY A 81 13.44 -25.78 5.12
N VAL A 82 12.27 -25.18 5.26
CA VAL A 82 11.74 -24.66 6.54
C VAL A 82 11.30 -25.83 7.40
N LYS A 83 11.89 -26.01 8.59
CA LYS A 83 11.53 -27.15 9.45
C LYS A 83 10.13 -26.97 10.06
N GLU A 84 9.52 -28.07 10.49
CA GLU A 84 8.30 -28.02 11.29
C GLU A 84 8.53 -27.21 12.58
N GLY A 85 7.67 -26.22 12.81
CA GLY A 85 7.81 -25.26 13.92
C GLY A 85 8.66 -24.02 13.62
N GLU A 86 9.44 -23.98 12.52
CA GLU A 86 10.13 -22.76 12.08
C GLU A 86 9.18 -21.84 11.30
N SER A 87 9.23 -20.54 11.60
CA SER A 87 8.39 -19.53 10.93
C SER A 87 9.10 -18.93 9.71
N TYR A 88 8.33 -18.65 8.65
CA TYR A 88 8.78 -17.87 7.49
C TYR A 88 9.36 -16.49 7.88
N GLU A 89 9.00 -15.94 9.04
CA GLU A 89 9.54 -14.67 9.55
C GLU A 89 11.06 -14.72 9.84
N ASN A 90 11.59 -15.92 10.12
CA ASN A 90 13.00 -16.14 10.41
C ASN A 90 13.87 -16.27 9.14
N LEU A 91 13.25 -16.44 7.97
CA LEU A 91 13.96 -16.55 6.70
C LEU A 91 14.63 -15.23 6.30
N ALA A 92 15.75 -15.34 5.59
CA ALA A 92 16.35 -14.18 4.92
C ALA A 92 15.36 -13.60 3.89
N ARG A 93 15.35 -12.28 3.71
CA ARG A 93 14.36 -11.57 2.86
C ARG A 93 14.21 -12.19 1.46
N ALA A 94 15.31 -12.57 0.82
CA ALA A 94 15.29 -13.23 -0.49
C ALA A 94 14.58 -14.59 -0.46
N GLN A 95 14.87 -15.44 0.53
CA GLN A 95 14.22 -16.76 0.70
C GLN A 95 12.73 -16.61 1.01
N ALA A 96 12.37 -15.66 1.89
CA ALA A 96 10.97 -15.39 2.21
C ALA A 96 10.18 -14.86 1.00
N LEU A 97 10.79 -14.03 0.14
CA LEU A 97 10.15 -13.58 -1.10
C LEU A 97 9.93 -14.75 -2.07
N VAL A 98 10.90 -15.65 -2.24
CA VAL A 98 10.73 -16.88 -3.03
C VAL A 98 9.62 -17.77 -2.45
N TRP A 99 9.54 -17.89 -1.12
CA TRP A 99 8.48 -18.63 -0.42
C TRP A 99 7.08 -18.03 -0.67
N PHE A 100 6.94 -16.70 -0.58
CA PHE A 100 5.67 -16.04 -0.92
C PHE A 100 5.31 -16.24 -2.40
N THR A 101 6.26 -16.10 -3.33
CA THR A 101 6.00 -16.35 -4.76
C THR A 101 5.55 -17.79 -5.01
N LYS A 102 6.21 -18.79 -4.43
CA LYS A 102 5.83 -20.21 -4.58
C LYS A 102 4.43 -20.51 -4.02
N LEU A 103 4.10 -19.93 -2.88
CA LEU A 103 2.77 -20.07 -2.29
C LEU A 103 1.69 -19.36 -3.13
N GLU A 104 1.99 -18.18 -3.70
CA GLU A 104 1.12 -17.48 -4.64
C GLU A 104 0.90 -18.26 -5.95
N GLU A 105 1.95 -18.86 -6.52
CA GLU A 105 1.84 -19.72 -7.72
C GLU A 105 0.88 -20.90 -7.48
N ARG A 106 1.10 -21.65 -6.39
CA ARG A 106 0.26 -22.79 -5.97
C ARG A 106 -1.20 -22.38 -5.78
N PHE A 107 -1.45 -21.22 -5.19
CA PHE A 107 -2.81 -20.72 -4.97
C PHE A 107 -3.44 -20.08 -6.22
N GLU A 108 -2.68 -19.51 -7.16
CA GLU A 108 -3.23 -19.06 -8.46
C GLU A 108 -3.62 -20.27 -9.33
N GLU A 109 -2.83 -21.35 -9.32
CA GLU A 109 -3.17 -22.59 -10.00
C GLU A 109 -4.48 -23.20 -9.44
N ARG A 110 -4.65 -23.23 -8.12
CA ARG A 110 -5.93 -23.64 -7.49
C ARG A 110 -7.07 -22.67 -7.85
N SER A 111 -6.81 -21.36 -7.88
CA SER A 111 -7.81 -20.34 -8.24
C SER A 111 -8.34 -20.53 -9.66
N THR A 112 -7.46 -20.74 -10.64
CA THR A 112 -7.87 -20.92 -12.05
C THR A 112 -8.72 -22.17 -12.25
N LYS A 113 -8.41 -23.28 -11.54
CA LYS A 113 -9.24 -24.51 -11.53
C LYS A 113 -10.64 -24.25 -10.95
N LEU A 114 -10.72 -23.69 -9.73
CA LEU A 114 -11.99 -23.38 -9.08
C LEU A 114 -12.83 -22.34 -9.85
N ARG A 115 -12.20 -21.36 -10.52
CA ARG A 115 -12.88 -20.45 -11.47
C ARG A 115 -13.45 -21.22 -12.66
N ALA A 116 -12.69 -22.13 -13.26
CA ALA A 116 -13.15 -22.92 -14.40
C ALA A 116 -14.34 -23.81 -14.02
N ASP A 117 -14.31 -24.46 -12.85
CA ASP A 117 -15.42 -25.26 -12.32
C ASP A 117 -16.69 -24.40 -12.17
N ALA A 118 -16.59 -23.24 -11.50
CA ALA A 118 -17.71 -22.33 -11.30
C ALA A 118 -18.27 -21.75 -12.62
N LEU A 119 -17.41 -21.42 -13.59
CA LEU A 119 -17.81 -20.93 -14.92
C LEU A 119 -18.43 -22.03 -15.79
N SER A 120 -18.04 -23.30 -15.60
CA SER A 120 -18.54 -24.42 -16.40
C SER A 120 -20.06 -24.58 -16.30
N TYR A 121 -20.64 -24.32 -15.12
CA TYR A 121 -22.08 -24.34 -14.91
C TYR A 121 -22.78 -23.12 -15.51
N SER A 122 -22.25 -21.90 -15.32
CA SER A 122 -22.90 -20.70 -15.85
C SER A 122 -23.02 -20.74 -17.38
N LEU A 123 -22.02 -21.31 -18.07
CA LEU A 123 -22.09 -21.55 -19.51
C LEU A 123 -23.14 -22.61 -19.88
N GLN A 124 -23.21 -23.74 -19.14
CA GLN A 124 -24.24 -24.77 -19.36
C GLN A 124 -25.66 -24.22 -19.15
N HIS A 125 -25.86 -23.40 -18.13
CA HIS A 125 -27.13 -22.75 -17.83
C HIS A 125 -27.57 -21.80 -18.96
N VAL A 126 -26.66 -20.95 -19.48
CA VAL A 126 -26.93 -20.07 -20.63
C VAL A 126 -27.25 -20.86 -21.91
N ILE A 127 -26.66 -22.05 -22.08
CA ILE A 127 -26.94 -22.99 -23.18
C ILE A 127 -28.25 -23.79 -22.94
N GLY A 128 -29.00 -23.50 -21.87
CA GLY A 128 -30.27 -24.16 -21.53
C GLY A 128 -30.12 -25.57 -20.96
N ARG A 129 -28.90 -26.03 -20.68
CA ARG A 129 -28.62 -27.34 -20.09
C ARG A 129 -28.69 -27.26 -18.57
N THR A 130 -29.90 -27.23 -18.03
CA THR A 130 -30.15 -27.27 -16.58
C THR A 130 -30.16 -28.71 -16.05
N ASN A 131 -29.46 -28.90 -14.93
CA ASN A 131 -29.45 -30.16 -14.17
C ASN A 131 -29.29 -29.78 -12.68
N PRO A 132 -30.17 -30.24 -11.76
CA PRO A 132 -30.13 -29.84 -10.36
C PRO A 132 -28.83 -30.26 -9.65
N THR A 133 -28.27 -31.44 -9.99
CA THR A 133 -26.98 -31.88 -9.44
C THR A 133 -25.86 -30.93 -9.84
N ARG A 134 -25.84 -30.47 -11.11
CA ARG A 134 -24.86 -29.47 -11.59
C ARG A 134 -25.04 -28.09 -10.94
N PHE A 135 -26.24 -27.73 -10.50
CA PHE A 135 -26.46 -26.50 -9.74
C PHE A 135 -25.88 -26.60 -8.32
N ASN A 136 -26.03 -27.74 -7.65
CA ASN A 136 -25.40 -27.96 -6.35
C ASN A 136 -23.87 -28.00 -6.46
N GLU A 137 -23.31 -28.66 -7.48
CA GLU A 137 -21.88 -28.61 -7.80
C GLU A 137 -21.37 -27.17 -7.99
N TYR A 138 -22.15 -26.31 -8.67
CA TYR A 138 -21.85 -24.89 -8.83
C TYR A 138 -21.86 -24.12 -7.51
N LEU A 139 -22.86 -24.32 -6.66
CA LEU A 139 -22.91 -23.70 -5.33
C LEU A 139 -21.70 -24.10 -4.49
N GLN A 140 -21.35 -25.39 -4.48
CA GLN A 140 -20.17 -25.90 -3.79
C GLN A 140 -18.85 -25.34 -4.38
N ALA A 141 -18.71 -25.27 -5.71
CA ALA A 141 -17.54 -24.69 -6.36
C ALA A 141 -17.39 -23.18 -6.05
N ARG A 142 -18.50 -22.43 -6.03
CA ARG A 142 -18.55 -21.01 -5.68
C ARG A 142 -18.19 -20.78 -4.20
N ALA A 143 -18.66 -21.64 -3.29
CA ALA A 143 -18.28 -21.61 -1.88
C ALA A 143 -16.80 -21.94 -1.66
N ARG A 144 -16.27 -22.98 -2.34
CA ARG A 144 -14.82 -23.31 -2.33
C ARG A 144 -13.97 -22.12 -2.80
N LEU A 145 -14.34 -21.50 -3.91
CA LEU A 145 -13.64 -20.33 -4.45
C LEU A 145 -13.64 -19.14 -3.47
N ARG A 146 -14.78 -18.88 -2.80
CA ARG A 146 -14.90 -17.87 -1.72
C ARG A 146 -13.90 -18.11 -0.58
N TYR A 147 -13.85 -19.33 -0.03
CA TYR A 147 -12.92 -19.65 1.07
C TYR A 147 -11.46 -19.66 0.63
N HIS A 148 -11.16 -20.21 -0.55
CA HIS A 148 -9.83 -20.18 -1.13
C HIS A 148 -9.32 -18.74 -1.30
N TYR A 149 -10.17 -17.83 -1.80
CA TYR A 149 -9.82 -16.41 -1.90
C TYR A 149 -9.63 -15.71 -0.55
N HIS A 150 -10.33 -16.13 0.51
CA HIS A 150 -10.01 -15.67 1.86
C HIS A 150 -8.62 -16.12 2.33
N SER A 151 -8.17 -17.34 1.98
CA SER A 151 -6.79 -17.79 2.21
C SER A 151 -5.78 -16.95 1.43
N VAL A 152 -5.99 -16.73 0.11
CA VAL A 152 -5.10 -15.89 -0.71
C VAL A 152 -5.00 -14.46 -0.15
N ARG A 153 -6.13 -13.87 0.25
CA ARG A 153 -6.20 -12.52 0.85
C ARG A 153 -5.37 -12.43 2.13
N GLN A 154 -5.37 -13.50 2.94
CA GLN A 154 -4.57 -13.57 4.15
C GLN A 154 -3.07 -13.71 3.85
N VAL A 155 -2.69 -14.48 2.83
CA VAL A 155 -1.29 -14.62 2.39
C VAL A 155 -0.75 -13.28 1.87
N MET A 156 -1.52 -12.55 1.06
CA MET A 156 -1.11 -11.22 0.58
C MET A 156 -0.94 -10.22 1.73
N ARG A 157 -1.76 -10.28 2.79
CA ARG A 157 -1.57 -9.50 4.03
C ARG A 157 -0.28 -9.90 4.76
N MET A 158 0.01 -11.20 4.87
CA MET A 158 1.25 -11.70 5.49
C MET A 158 2.49 -11.24 4.72
N LYS A 159 2.46 -11.30 3.37
CA LYS A 159 3.51 -10.79 2.48
C LYS A 159 3.76 -9.30 2.71
N LYS A 160 2.70 -8.48 2.65
CA LYS A 160 2.80 -7.02 2.87
C LYS A 160 3.34 -6.69 4.26
N ALA A 161 2.83 -7.34 5.31
CA ALA A 161 3.32 -7.13 6.68
C ALA A 161 4.80 -7.55 6.85
N TYR A 162 5.22 -8.67 6.26
CA TYR A 162 6.60 -9.12 6.29
C TYR A 162 7.55 -8.16 5.55
N VAL A 163 7.16 -7.70 4.35
CA VAL A 163 7.95 -6.73 3.58
C VAL A 163 8.06 -5.41 4.34
N GLU A 164 6.95 -4.86 4.84
CA GLU A 164 6.97 -3.63 5.65
C GLU A 164 7.79 -3.76 6.95
N LYS A 165 7.85 -4.96 7.55
CA LYS A 165 8.68 -5.25 8.72
C LYS A 165 10.16 -5.28 8.34
N LYS A 166 10.54 -6.02 7.29
CA LYS A 166 11.94 -6.15 6.85
C LYS A 166 12.51 -4.83 6.31
N GLU A 167 11.70 -4.02 5.63
CA GLU A 167 12.15 -2.70 5.15
C GLU A 167 12.45 -1.75 6.32
N LYS A 168 11.66 -1.79 7.41
CA LYS A 168 11.95 -1.02 8.64
C LYS A 168 13.19 -1.57 9.37
N GLU A 169 13.40 -2.89 9.38
CA GLU A 169 14.63 -3.51 9.91
C GLU A 169 15.88 -3.05 9.10
N GLU A 170 15.80 -3.03 7.77
CA GLU A 170 16.87 -2.54 6.89
C GLU A 170 17.15 -1.04 7.07
N GLU A 171 16.13 -0.18 7.13
CA GLU A 171 16.28 1.26 7.41
C GLU A 171 16.97 1.51 8.76
N VAL A 172 16.64 0.72 9.78
CA VAL A 172 17.31 0.79 11.09
C VAL A 172 18.77 0.35 10.98
N ILE A 173 19.08 -0.72 10.25
CA ILE A 173 20.46 -1.19 10.03
C ILE A 173 21.27 -0.14 9.25
N GLU A 174 20.72 0.46 8.20
CA GLU A 174 21.38 1.49 7.41
C GLU A 174 21.58 2.79 8.21
N SER A 175 20.61 3.19 9.05
CA SER A 175 20.77 4.31 9.97
C SER A 175 21.88 4.10 11.02
N ARG A 176 22.18 2.82 11.34
CA ARG A 176 23.23 2.39 12.28
C ARG A 176 24.57 2.10 11.62
N ARG A 177 24.65 1.98 10.29
CA ARG A 177 25.94 1.81 9.58
C ARG A 177 26.85 2.99 9.90
N ALA A 178 28.11 2.69 10.18
CA ALA A 178 29.12 3.68 10.49
C ALA A 178 29.50 4.47 9.24
N LEU A 179 28.72 5.51 8.92
CA LEU A 179 28.94 6.45 7.82
C LEU A 179 30.43 6.82 7.72
N SER A 180 30.99 6.74 6.52
CA SER A 180 32.36 7.19 6.24
C SER A 180 32.51 8.68 6.53
N TYR A 181 33.75 9.17 6.61
CA TYR A 181 34.01 10.59 6.84
C TYR A 181 33.37 11.48 5.75
N GLY A 182 33.45 11.06 4.48
CA GLY A 182 32.79 11.77 3.37
C GLY A 182 31.27 11.84 3.52
N GLU A 183 30.62 10.71 3.83
CA GLU A 183 29.16 10.67 4.03
C GLU A 183 28.72 11.49 5.26
N LYS A 184 29.50 11.49 6.35
CA LYS A 184 29.28 12.36 7.51
C LYS A 184 29.33 13.84 7.12
N VAL A 185 30.32 14.25 6.32
CA VAL A 185 30.44 15.62 5.81
C VAL A 185 29.26 15.97 4.89
N MET A 186 28.87 15.10 3.96
CA MET A 186 27.73 15.33 3.07
C MET A 186 26.40 15.43 3.85
N LYS A 187 26.17 14.55 4.83
CA LYS A 187 24.99 14.58 5.72
C LYS A 187 24.95 15.84 6.59
N TRP A 188 26.11 16.33 7.05
CA TRP A 188 26.23 17.61 7.75
C TRP A 188 25.94 18.79 6.83
N GLN A 189 26.52 18.84 5.63
CA GLN A 189 26.25 19.90 4.63
C GLN A 189 24.76 19.95 4.26
N ALA A 190 24.13 18.80 4.00
CA ALA A 190 22.70 18.70 3.73
C ALA A 190 21.85 19.20 4.91
N MET A 191 22.26 18.90 6.16
CA MET A 191 21.59 19.41 7.36
C MET A 191 21.74 20.94 7.49
N VAL A 192 22.93 21.49 7.25
CA VAL A 192 23.20 22.94 7.27
C VAL A 192 22.38 23.66 6.19
N MET A 193 22.35 23.15 4.96
CA MET A 193 21.53 23.70 3.88
C MET A 193 20.03 23.62 4.22
N SER A 194 19.57 22.50 4.81
CA SER A 194 18.17 22.33 5.23
C SER A 194 17.77 23.21 6.43
N ARG A 195 18.72 23.56 7.31
CA ARG A 195 18.52 24.59 8.35
C ARG A 195 18.49 25.98 7.73
N ARG A 196 19.40 26.33 6.81
CA ARG A 196 19.42 27.60 6.08
C ARG A 196 18.13 27.82 5.28
N LYS A 197 17.63 26.81 4.55
CA LYS A 197 16.36 26.88 3.80
C LYS A 197 15.17 27.14 4.73
N ARG A 198 15.06 26.40 5.85
CA ARG A 198 14.02 26.65 6.87
C ARG A 198 14.11 28.04 7.50
N HIS A 199 15.33 28.53 7.80
CA HIS A 199 15.53 29.87 8.33
C HIS A 199 15.15 30.97 7.32
N ALA A 200 15.48 30.79 6.04
CA ALA A 200 15.06 31.69 4.97
C ALA A 200 13.53 31.72 4.80
N SER A 201 12.86 30.55 4.80
CA SER A 201 11.39 30.47 4.78
C SER A 201 10.76 31.14 6.01
N TYR A 202 11.35 30.97 7.20
CA TYR A 202 10.90 31.65 8.42
C TYR A 202 11.02 33.17 8.29
N LEU A 203 12.19 33.69 7.91
CA LEU A 203 12.40 35.13 7.68
C LEU A 203 11.47 35.70 6.61
N ALA A 204 11.21 34.96 5.52
CA ALA A 204 10.25 35.35 4.49
C ALA A 204 8.83 35.46 5.07
N SER A 205 8.38 34.48 5.87
CA SER A 205 7.08 34.53 6.54
C SER A 205 6.95 35.69 7.55
N VAL A 206 8.02 36.03 8.27
CA VAL A 206 8.06 37.17 9.18
C VAL A 206 8.02 38.49 8.39
N LYS A 207 8.73 38.59 7.25
CA LYS A 207 8.67 39.76 6.36
C LYS A 207 7.27 39.95 5.77
N ALA A 208 6.63 38.88 5.31
CA ALA A 208 5.25 38.90 4.82
C ALA A 208 4.24 39.35 5.91
N ARG A 209 4.36 38.80 7.13
CA ARG A 209 3.53 39.21 8.29
C ARG A 209 3.75 40.66 8.75
N ARG A 210 4.91 41.26 8.46
CA ARG A 210 5.15 42.70 8.66
C ARG A 210 4.55 43.54 7.53
N ALA A 211 4.63 43.07 6.28
CA ALA A 211 4.03 43.75 5.13
C ALA A 211 2.49 43.83 5.23
N SER A 212 1.82 42.75 5.63
CA SER A 212 0.34 42.75 5.78
C SER A 212 -0.15 43.71 6.88
N LYS A 213 0.55 43.79 8.02
CA LYS A 213 0.27 44.81 9.05
C LYS A 213 0.54 46.24 8.58
N GLY A 214 1.45 46.44 7.63
CA GLY A 214 1.64 47.73 6.95
C GLY A 214 0.48 48.08 6.00
N ALA A 215 0.00 47.10 5.22
CA ALA A 215 -1.08 47.29 4.26
C ALA A 215 -2.41 47.69 4.93
N GLN A 216 -2.79 47.03 6.05
CA GLN A 216 -3.99 47.40 6.82
C GLN A 216 -3.95 48.84 7.35
N LYS A 217 -2.76 49.44 7.52
CA LYS A 217 -2.62 50.84 7.96
C LYS A 217 -2.70 51.87 6.81
N ARG A 218 -2.80 51.42 5.55
CA ARG A 218 -3.06 52.31 4.39
C ARG A 218 -4.51 52.22 3.91
N THR A 219 -5.11 51.03 3.87
CA THR A 219 -6.53 50.88 3.48
C THR A 219 -7.52 51.49 4.47
N GLY A 220 -7.10 51.75 5.72
CA GLY A 220 -7.91 52.48 6.71
C GLY A 220 -7.89 54.01 6.60
N ALA A 221 -7.20 54.59 5.61
CA ALA A 221 -7.07 56.04 5.45
C ALA A 221 -8.00 56.64 4.38
N GLU A 222 -8.72 55.81 3.62
CA GLU A 222 -9.42 56.19 2.38
C GLU A 222 -10.96 56.06 2.50
N GLN A 223 -11.49 56.10 3.72
CA GLN A 223 -12.93 56.14 4.03
C GLN A 223 -13.27 57.28 5.00
N ARG A 224 -12.83 58.53 4.72
CA ARG A 224 -13.24 59.68 5.55
C ARG A 224 -13.13 61.09 4.94
N THR A 225 -13.75 61.33 3.78
CA THR A 225 -14.28 62.65 3.32
C THR A 225 -15.11 62.44 2.04
N GLY A 226 -16.22 63.16 1.85
CA GLY A 226 -16.85 63.26 0.51
C GLY A 226 -18.34 62.98 0.36
N SER A 227 -19.20 63.37 1.32
CA SER A 227 -20.66 63.42 1.11
C SER A 227 -21.30 64.59 1.86
N ASP A 228 -21.06 65.80 1.38
CA ASP A 228 -21.75 67.02 1.82
C ASP A 228 -22.87 67.35 0.83
N GLN A 229 -24.12 67.32 1.29
CA GLN A 229 -25.25 67.92 0.58
C GLN A 229 -26.36 68.34 1.56
N ARG A 230 -26.20 69.56 2.10
CA ARG A 230 -27.21 70.60 2.42
C ARG A 230 -28.71 70.22 2.55
N VAL A 231 -29.40 70.83 3.52
CA VAL A 231 -30.31 72.01 3.32
C VAL A 231 -30.97 72.42 4.65
N GLY A 232 -31.04 73.74 4.93
CA GLY A 232 -31.85 74.36 6.00
C GLY A 232 -31.19 74.40 7.39
N THR A 233 -31.19 75.47 8.20
CA THR A 233 -31.63 76.89 8.11
C THR A 233 -33.09 77.19 7.76
N ASP A 234 -33.95 77.80 8.60
CA ASP A 234 -33.88 78.23 10.02
C ASP A 234 -35.27 77.90 10.66
N ASP A 235 -35.89 78.51 11.69
CA ASP A 235 -35.71 79.70 12.55
C ASP A 235 -36.54 79.52 13.87
N SER A 236 -36.53 80.54 14.74
CA SER A 236 -37.51 80.97 15.76
C SER A 236 -38.92 80.36 15.71
N GLY A 237 -39.63 80.11 16.83
CA GLY A 237 -39.38 80.51 18.23
C GLY A 237 -40.36 79.82 19.20
N PRO A 238 -40.79 80.45 20.33
CA PRO A 238 -41.75 79.87 21.27
C PRO A 238 -43.21 79.92 20.78
#